data_AF-A0A839E7S4-F1
#
_entry.id   AF-A0A839E7S4-F1
#
_cell.length_a   1.000
_cell.length_b   1.000
_cell.length_c   1.000
_cell.angle_alpha   90.00
_cell.angle_beta   90.00
_cell.angle_gamma   90.00
#
_symmetry.space_group_name_H-M   'P 1'
#
loop_
_entity.id
_entity.type
_entity.pdbx_description
1 polymer ?
#
loop_
_entity_poly.entity_id
_entity_poly.type
_entity_poly.pdbx_seq_one_letter_code
_entity_poly.pdbx_strand_id
1 'polypeptide(L)'
;MRDDDFDLDVVDHEDARLEQLVAGLDAADLATSIARLPHDLQAAATGVLVQRRRYSDVSQELGIRQAELVRAVHRARHLIAADHALSSSSGAA
;
A
#
# COMPACT_ATOMS: atom_id res chain seq x y z
N MET A 1 16.69 -5.27 36.97
CA MET A 1 15.59 -5.41 36.00
C MET A 1 16.08 -4.76 34.74
N ARG A 2 16.26 -5.54 33.67
CA ARG A 2 16.82 -5.06 32.41
C ARG A 2 15.76 -4.22 31.70
N ASP A 3 16.12 -3.01 31.29
CA ASP A 3 15.37 -2.16 30.34
C ASP A 3 15.45 -2.78 28.93
N ASP A 4 14.86 -3.96 28.74
CA ASP A 4 14.88 -4.74 27.48
C ASP A 4 13.47 -5.23 27.10
N ASP A 5 12.42 -4.40 27.19
CA ASP A 5 11.05 -4.92 26.95
C ASP A 5 10.11 -4.03 26.13
N PHE A 6 10.56 -3.06 25.34
CA PHE A 6 9.68 -2.42 24.34
C PHE A 6 10.46 -1.94 23.12
N ASP A 7 11.17 -2.83 22.42
CA ASP A 7 11.53 -2.59 21.02
C ASP A 7 10.30 -2.89 20.15
N LEU A 8 9.31 -2.00 20.22
CA LEU A 8 8.03 -2.11 19.51
C LEU A 8 8.06 -1.34 18.17
N ASP A 9 9.24 -1.21 17.58
CA ASP A 9 9.47 -0.62 16.25
C ASP A 9 9.97 -1.67 15.24
N VAL A 10 9.49 -2.91 15.34
CA VAL A 10 9.57 -3.85 14.20
C VAL A 10 8.50 -3.44 13.19
N VAL A 11 8.73 -2.33 12.49
CA VAL A 11 8.19 -2.19 11.14
C VAL A 11 8.96 -3.22 10.33
N ASP A 12 8.28 -4.26 9.86
CA ASP A 12 8.92 -5.30 9.07
C ASP A 12 9.72 -4.61 7.95
N HIS A 13 11.04 -4.85 7.91
CA HIS A 13 11.92 -4.09 7.01
C HIS A 13 11.48 -4.23 5.54
N GLU A 14 10.81 -5.34 5.24
CA GLU A 14 10.17 -5.58 3.96
C GLU A 14 9.01 -4.61 3.70
N ASP A 15 8.10 -4.42 4.66
CA ASP A 15 6.98 -3.48 4.55
C ASP A 15 7.46 -2.05 4.30
N ALA A 16 8.45 -1.59 5.07
CA ALA A 16 9.02 -0.24 4.89
C ALA A 16 9.60 -0.03 3.48
N ARG A 17 10.24 -1.06 2.92
CA ARG A 17 10.79 -1.03 1.56
C ARG A 17 9.69 -1.00 0.50
N LEU A 18 8.64 -1.80 0.66
CA LEU A 18 7.51 -1.83 -0.27
C LEU A 18 6.74 -0.50 -0.23
N GLU A 19 6.57 0.09 0.95
CA GLU A 19 5.98 1.43 1.08
C GLU A 19 6.80 2.51 0.39
N GLN A 20 8.13 2.50 0.53
CA GLN A 20 9.01 3.43 -0.18
C GLN A 20 8.94 3.26 -1.70
N LEU A 21 8.87 2.03 -2.19
CA LEU A 21 8.72 1.76 -3.63
C LEU A 21 7.41 2.37 -4.15
N VAL A 22 6.28 2.09 -3.50
CA VAL A 22 4.98 2.63 -3.91
C VAL A 22 4.94 4.15 -3.80
N ALA A 23 5.55 4.74 -2.77
CA ALA A 23 5.64 6.19 -2.60
C ALA A 23 6.52 6.87 -3.67
N GLY A 24 7.45 6.14 -4.28
CA GLY A 24 8.30 6.61 -5.37
C GLY A 24 7.67 6.53 -6.76
N LEU A 25 6.54 5.83 -6.91
CA LEU A 25 5.83 5.75 -8.20
C LEU A 25 5.19 7.10 -8.55
N ASP A 26 5.19 7.43 -9.84
CA ASP A 26 4.42 8.57 -10.31
C ASP A 26 2.91 8.28 -10.33
N ALA A 27 2.10 9.31 -10.54
CA ALA A 27 0.64 9.16 -10.48
C ALA A 27 0.07 8.27 -11.60
N ALA A 28 0.72 8.22 -12.77
CA ALA A 28 0.26 7.44 -13.92
C ALA A 28 0.58 5.95 -13.74
N ASP A 29 1.79 5.63 -13.28
CA ASP A 29 2.22 4.27 -12.95
C ASP A 29 1.41 3.71 -11.78
N LEU A 30 1.16 4.54 -10.77
CA LEU A 30 0.33 4.17 -9.63
C LEU A 30 -1.11 3.86 -10.06
N ALA A 31 -1.73 4.72 -10.88
CA ALA A 31 -3.07 4.49 -11.39
C ALA A 31 -3.16 3.22 -12.27
N THR A 32 -2.17 3.00 -13.13
CA THR A 32 -2.07 1.80 -13.98
C THR A 32 -1.93 0.54 -13.13
N SER A 33 -1.14 0.61 -12.07
CA SER A 33 -0.95 -0.52 -11.14
C SER A 33 -2.23 -0.81 -10.35
N ILE A 34 -2.94 0.24 -9.91
CA ILE A 34 -4.22 0.09 -9.22
C ILE A 34 -5.28 -0.56 -10.12
N ALA A 35 -5.33 -0.22 -11.41
CA ALA A 35 -6.28 -0.82 -12.35
C ALA A 35 -6.10 -2.35 -12.52
N ARG A 36 -4.91 -2.88 -12.19
CA ARG A 36 -4.59 -4.33 -12.23
C ARG A 36 -4.87 -5.05 -10.91
N LEU A 37 -5.23 -4.33 -9.84
CA LEU A 37 -5.57 -4.93 -8.57
C LEU A 37 -6.92 -5.67 -8.63
N PRO A 38 -7.16 -6.62 -7.70
CA PRO A 38 -8.50 -7.12 -7.40
C PRO A 38 -9.50 -5.97 -7.19
N HIS A 39 -10.71 -6.13 -7.76
CA HIS A 39 -11.72 -5.06 -7.83
C HIS A 39 -12.07 -4.45 -6.46
N ASP A 40 -12.08 -5.27 -5.40
CA ASP A 40 -12.35 -4.86 -4.02
C ASP A 40 -11.29 -3.91 -3.44
N LEU A 41 -10.08 -3.90 -4.00
CA LEU A 41 -8.98 -3.03 -3.55
C LEU A 41 -8.88 -1.72 -4.33
N GLN A 42 -9.41 -1.68 -5.55
CA GLN A 42 -9.19 -0.56 -6.48
C GLN A 42 -9.70 0.77 -5.92
N ALA A 43 -10.92 0.79 -5.39
CA ALA A 43 -11.55 2.00 -4.87
C ALA A 43 -10.82 2.54 -3.62
N ALA A 44 -10.45 1.63 -2.70
CA ALA A 44 -9.66 1.95 -1.52
C ALA A 44 -8.28 2.53 -1.88
N ALA A 45 -7.56 1.86 -2.78
CA ALA A 45 -6.23 2.27 -3.23
C ALA A 45 -6.28 3.60 -3.99
N THR A 46 -7.28 3.79 -4.87
CA THR A 46 -7.46 5.05 -5.61
C THR A 46 -7.71 6.22 -4.68
N GLY A 47 -8.65 6.08 -3.74
CA GLY A 47 -9.00 7.16 -2.82
C GLY A 47 -7.84 7.59 -1.93
N VAL A 48 -7.04 6.63 -1.45
CA VAL A 48 -5.96 6.92 -0.49
C VAL A 48 -4.63 7.22 -1.18
N LEU A 49 -4.21 6.42 -2.15
CA LEU A 49 -2.86 6.52 -2.73
C LEU A 49 -2.79 7.55 -3.86
N VAL A 50 -3.82 7.62 -4.72
CA VAL A 50 -3.84 8.55 -5.87
C VAL A 50 -4.46 9.89 -5.47
N GLN A 51 -5.67 9.86 -4.94
CA GLN A 51 -6.41 11.07 -4.59
C GLN A 51 -5.95 11.69 -3.26
N ARG A 52 -5.09 10.99 -2.50
CA ARG A 52 -4.53 11.44 -1.21
C ARG A 52 -5.59 11.87 -0.20
N ARG A 53 -6.76 11.23 -0.24
CA ARG A 53 -7.87 11.52 0.68
C ARG A 53 -7.61 10.93 2.06
N ARG A 54 -8.27 11.50 3.08
CA ARG A 54 -8.22 10.98 4.44
C ARG A 54 -8.89 9.61 4.50
N TYR A 55 -8.31 8.71 5.30
CA TYR A 55 -8.89 7.37 5.52
C TYR A 55 -10.34 7.42 6.04
N SER A 56 -10.69 8.40 6.88
CA SER A 56 -12.06 8.60 7.34
C SER A 56 -13.04 8.77 6.18
N ASP A 57 -12.73 9.69 5.28
CA ASP A 57 -13.64 10.12 4.21
C ASP A 57 -13.82 9.00 3.19
N VAL A 58 -12.73 8.31 2.84
CA VAL A 58 -12.78 7.15 1.94
C VAL A 58 -13.55 6.00 2.59
N SER A 59 -13.34 5.70 3.87
CA SER A 59 -14.06 4.60 4.53
C SER A 59 -15.56 4.85 4.62
N GLN A 60 -15.96 6.10 4.87
CA GLN A 60 -17.37 6.51 4.90
C GLN A 60 -18.02 6.42 3.52
N GLU A 61 -17.33 6.90 2.48
CA GLU A 61 -17.83 6.84 1.10
C GLU A 61 -17.99 5.41 0.60
N LEU A 62 -17.04 4.54 0.91
CA LEU A 62 -17.09 3.12 0.53
C LEU A 62 -18.03 2.29 1.41
N GLY A 63 -18.56 2.85 2.50
CA GLY A 63 -19.44 2.14 3.43
C GLY A 63 -18.74 1.01 4.19
N ILE A 64 -17.42 1.08 4.39
CA ILE A 64 -16.62 0.06 5.07
C ILE A 64 -16.06 0.56 6.40
N ARG A 65 -15.65 -0.37 7.27
CA ARG A 65 -14.97 0.01 8.51
C ARG A 65 -13.59 0.62 8.20
N GLN A 66 -13.18 1.62 8.97
CA GLN A 66 -11.85 2.22 8.77
C GLN A 66 -10.70 1.19 8.89
N ALA A 67 -10.80 0.24 9.82
CA ALA A 67 -9.80 -0.84 9.95
C ALA A 67 -9.76 -1.76 8.72
N GLU A 68 -10.89 -1.93 8.02
CA GLU A 68 -10.96 -2.67 6.77
C GLU A 68 -10.31 -1.89 5.63
N LEU A 69 -10.55 -0.58 5.55
CA LEU A 69 -9.87 0.29 4.58
C LEU A 69 -8.35 0.24 4.78
N VAL A 70 -7.86 0.32 6.01
CA VAL A 70 -6.41 0.25 6.31
C VAL A 70 -5.83 -1.07 5.79
N ARG A 71 -6.49 -2.21 6.05
CA ARG A 71 -6.04 -3.51 5.53
C ARG A 71 -6.09 -3.58 4.00
N ALA A 72 -7.14 -3.04 3.38
CA ALA A 72 -7.27 -3.02 1.92
C ALA A 72 -6.16 -2.20 1.27
N VAL A 73 -5.85 -1.00 1.80
CA VAL A 73 -4.77 -0.14 1.30
C VAL A 73 -3.41 -0.78 1.51
N HIS A 74 -3.16 -1.36 2.69
CA HIS A 74 -1.92 -2.07 2.97
C HIS A 74 -1.72 -3.24 1.99
N ARG A 75 -2.76 -4.08 1.79
CA ARG A 75 -2.72 -5.16 0.79
C ARG A 75 -2.49 -4.66 -0.63
N ALA A 76 -3.13 -3.54 -1.02
CA ALA A 76 -2.93 -2.93 -2.32
C ALA A 76 -1.47 -2.51 -2.52
N ARG A 77 -0.82 -1.89 -1.51
CA ARG A 77 0.60 -1.53 -1.56
C ARG A 77 1.50 -2.75 -1.80
N HIS A 78 1.28 -3.84 -1.06
CA HIS A 78 2.04 -5.08 -1.25
C HIS A 78 1.94 -5.62 -2.67
N LEU A 79 0.72 -5.68 -3.22
CA LEU A 79 0.50 -6.19 -4.57
C LEU A 79 1.15 -5.31 -5.64
N ILE A 80 1.02 -3.98 -5.51
CA ILE A 80 1.68 -3.03 -6.41
C ILE A 80 3.20 -3.19 -6.32
N ALA A 81 3.74 -3.19 -5.11
CA ALA A 81 5.18 -3.30 -4.91
C ALA A 81 5.75 -4.63 -5.42
N ALA A 82 5.05 -5.74 -5.22
CA ALA A 82 5.44 -7.04 -5.74
C ALA A 82 5.48 -7.07 -7.28
N ASP A 83 4.47 -6.50 -7.95
CA ASP A 83 4.42 -6.42 -9.42
C ASP A 83 5.60 -5.61 -10.00
N HIS A 84 5.97 -4.51 -9.35
CA HIS A 84 7.11 -3.67 -9.75
C HIS A 84 8.46 -4.31 -9.41
N ALA A 85 8.57 -5.01 -8.28
CA ALA A 85 9.78 -5.75 -7.90
C ALA A 85 10.07 -6.87 -8.90
N LEU A 86 9.03 -7.59 -9.37
CA LEU A 86 9.18 -8.60 -10.41
C LEU A 86 9.57 -7.99 -11.76
N SER A 87 8.97 -6.86 -12.13
CA SER A 87 9.27 -6.16 -13.38
C SER A 87 10.70 -5.63 -13.44
N SER A 88 11.24 -5.14 -12.32
CA SER A 88 12.65 -4.70 -12.22
C SER A 88 13.67 -5.86 -12.26
N SER A 89 13.27 -7.06 -11.86
CA SER A 89 14.12 -8.26 -11.96
C SER A 89 14.20 -8.86 -13.37
N SER A 90 13.23 -8.57 -14.24
CA SER A 90 13.16 -9.12 -15.61
C SER A 90 13.97 -8.33 -16.65
N GLY A 91 14.52 -7.16 -16.30
CA GLY A 91 15.29 -6.29 -17.20
C GLY A 91 16.81 -6.53 -17.22
N ALA A 92 17.30 -7.53 -16.49
CA ALA A 92 18.72 -7.88 -16.39
C ALA A 92 19.02 -9.19 -17.11
N ALA A 93 18.95 -9.19 -18.45
CA ALA A 93 19.41 -10.29 -19.31
C ALA A 93 19.98 -9.76 -20.62
#